data_AF-A0A379SPK4-F1
#
_entry.id   AF-A0A379SPK4-F1
#
_cell.length_a   1.000
_cell.length_b   1.000
_cell.length_c   1.000
_cell.angle_alpha   90.00
_cell.angle_beta   90.00
_cell.angle_gamma   90.00
#
_symmetry.space_group_name_H-M   'P 1'
#
loop_
_entity.id
_entity.type
_entity.pdbx_description
1 polymer ?
#
loop_
_entity_poly.entity_id
_entity_poly.type
_entity_poly.pdbx_seq_one_letter_code
_entity_poly.pdbx_strand_id
1 'polypeptide(L)' 'MHYIARATHEHAKAGNINNALKHAKGEFVAIFDCDHVPTRSFLQMTMGWFLKEKQLAMMQTPRIISSPGPV' A
#
# COMPACT_ATOMS: atom_id res chain seq x y z
N MET A 1 -13.26 5.07 6.69
CA MET A 1 -12.81 3.68 6.92
C MET A 1 -13.87 2.77 6.31
N HIS A 2 -13.51 1.94 5.33
CA HIS A 2 -14.42 0.97 4.71
C HIS A 2 -13.84 -0.44 4.90
N TYR A 3 -14.66 -1.37 5.37
CA TYR A 3 -14.31 -2.78 5.44
C TYR A 3 -14.75 -3.47 4.15
N ILE A 4 -13.83 -4.22 3.53
CA ILE A 4 -14.10 -4.98 2.30
C ILE A 4 -13.60 -6.40 2.52
N ALA A 5 -14.50 -7.36 2.37
CA ALA A 5 -14.21 -8.79 2.39
C ALA A 5 -14.68 -9.44 1.08
N ARG A 6 -14.18 -10.65 0.81
CA ARG A 6 -14.57 -11.46 -0.35
C ARG A 6 -14.95 -12.87 0.08
N ALA A 7 -15.81 -13.52 -0.68
CA ALA A 7 -16.35 -14.83 -0.33
C ALA A 7 -15.35 -15.99 -0.46
N THR A 8 -14.32 -15.85 -1.31
CA THR A 8 -13.33 -16.90 -1.59
C THR A 8 -11.90 -16.40 -1.35
N HIS A 9 -10.97 -17.32 -1.12
CA HIS A 9 -9.61 -17.02 -0.65
C HIS A 9 -8.51 -17.18 -1.72
N GLU A 10 -8.88 -17.25 -3.00
CA GLU A 10 -7.95 -17.45 -4.12
C GLU A 10 -6.88 -16.35 -4.23
N HIS A 11 -5.66 -16.66 -4.66
CA HIS A 11 -4.58 -15.68 -4.89
C HIS A 11 -4.13 -14.87 -3.64
N ALA A 12 -4.44 -15.33 -2.42
CA ALA A 12 -3.94 -14.78 -1.16
C ALA A 12 -4.02 -13.23 -1.08
N LYS A 13 -2.91 -12.55 -0.76
CA LYS A 13 -2.82 -11.08 -0.64
C LYS A 13 -3.20 -10.37 -1.95
N ALA A 14 -2.73 -10.88 -3.09
CA ALA A 14 -3.04 -10.29 -4.39
C ALA A 14 -4.55 -10.35 -4.70
N GLY A 15 -5.21 -11.46 -4.34
CA GLY A 15 -6.67 -11.59 -4.45
C GLY A 15 -7.43 -10.56 -3.60
N ASN A 16 -6.96 -10.30 -2.37
CA ASN A 16 -7.56 -9.30 -1.49
C ASN A 16 -7.41 -7.88 -2.07
N ILE A 17 -6.21 -7.53 -2.54
CA ILE A 17 -5.93 -6.22 -3.15
C ILE A 17 -6.77 -6.03 -4.42
N ASN A 18 -6.76 -7.00 -5.32
CA ASN A 18 -7.52 -6.92 -6.58
C ASN A 18 -9.03 -6.80 -6.33
N ASN A 19 -9.57 -7.44 -5.29
CA ASN A 19 -10.96 -7.27 -4.90
C ASN A 19 -11.22 -5.85 -4.38
N ALA A 20 -10.37 -5.33 -3.49
CA ALA A 20 -10.51 -3.99 -2.93
C ALA A 20 -10.39 -2.90 -4.01
N LEU A 21 -9.50 -3.06 -4.99
CA LEU A 21 -9.30 -2.10 -6.08
C LEU A 21 -10.55 -1.90 -6.95
N LYS A 22 -11.46 -2.87 -7.03
CA LYS A 22 -12.76 -2.71 -7.73
C LYS A 22 -13.67 -1.66 -7.09
N HIS A 23 -13.43 -1.34 -5.81
CA HIS A 23 -14.22 -0.38 -5.03
C HIS A 23 -13.46 0.92 -4.76
N ALA A 24 -12.13 0.93 -4.93
CA ALA A 24 -11.31 2.11 -4.75
C ALA A 24 -11.54 3.12 -5.89
N LYS A 25 -11.67 4.41 -5.54
CA LYS A 25 -11.89 5.51 -6.51
C LYS A 25 -10.74 6.52 -6.55
N GLY A 26 -9.68 6.29 -5.78
CA GLY A 26 -8.51 7.16 -5.74
C GLY A 26 -7.63 6.96 -6.97
N GLU A 27 -6.97 8.03 -7.42
CA GLU A 27 -5.99 7.98 -8.52
C GLU A 27 -4.71 7.24 -8.13
N PHE A 28 -4.36 7.28 -6.84
CA PHE A 28 -3.19 6.63 -6.27
C PHE A 28 -3.59 5.62 -5.20
N VAL A 29 -2.78 4.57 -5.06
CA VAL A 29 -2.98 3.51 -4.07
C VAL A 29 -1.72 3.40 -3.21
N ALA A 30 -1.89 3.44 -1.88
CA ALA A 30 -0.85 3.11 -0.93
C ALA A 30 -1.17 1.75 -0.29
N ILE A 31 -0.17 0.87 -0.21
CA ILE A 31 -0.32 -0.48 0.35
C ILE A 31 0.58 -0.58 1.59
N PHE A 32 -0.02 -0.90 2.73
CA PHE A 32 0.67 -1.19 3.98
C PHE A 32 0.29 -2.59 4.46
N ASP A 33 1.25 -3.36 4.98
CA ASP A 33 0.92 -4.59 5.70
C ASP A 33 0.36 -4.25 7.09
N CYS A 34 -0.31 -5.21 7.73
CA CYS A 34 -0.95 -5.00 9.04
C CYS A 34 0.03 -4.67 10.19
N ASP A 35 1.32 -4.90 9.99
CA ASP A 35 2.42 -4.61 10.90
C ASP A 35 3.21 -3.34 10.53
N HIS A 36 2.90 -2.68 9.41
CA HIS A 36 3.56 -1.44 9.00
C HIS A 36 2.74 -0.22 9.37
N VAL A 37 3.23 0.54 10.35
CA VAL A 37 2.68 1.86 10.70
C VAL A 37 3.43 2.93 9.91
N PRO A 38 2.80 3.61 8.94
CA PRO A 38 3.46 4.68 8.19
C PRO A 38 3.71 5.91 9.06
N THR A 39 4.79 6.63 8.78
CA THR A 39 5.04 7.94 9.41
C THR A 39 4.05 8.98 8.88
N ARG A 40 3.75 10.00 9.69
CA ARG A 40 2.84 11.10 9.31
C ARG A 40 3.27 11.78 8.00
N SER A 41 4.57 11.83 7.72
CA SER A 41 5.14 12.47 6.53
C SER A 41 5.10 11.61 5.27
N PHE A 42 4.61 10.36 5.33
CA PHE A 42 4.65 9.42 4.20
C PHE A 42 4.17 10.04 2.88
N LEU A 43 2.95 10.61 2.85
CA LEU A 43 2.41 11.20 1.63
C LEU A 43 3.16 12.48 1.21
N GLN A 44 3.60 13.30 2.17
CA GLN A 44 4.36 14.52 1.89
C GLN A 44 5.68 14.22 1.17
N MET A 45 6.34 13.12 1.55
CA MET A 45 7.62 12.73 0.97
C MET A 45 7.50 11.94 -0.35
N THR A 46 6.34 11.33 -0.62
CA THR A 46 6.16 10.40 -1.75
C THR A 46 5.36 11.00 -2.92
N MET A 47 4.29 11.74 -2.64
CA MET A 47 3.34 12.15 -3.68
C MET A 47 3.91 13.13 -4.71
N GLY A 48 4.88 13.96 -4.32
CA GLY A 48 5.52 14.93 -5.22
C GLY A 48 6.21 14.27 -6.42
N TRP A 49 6.67 13.03 -6.28
CA TRP A 49 7.35 12.30 -7.35
C TRP A 49 6.41 11.90 -8.49
N PHE A 50 5.18 11.49 -8.18
CA PHE A 50 4.16 11.17 -9.18
C PHE A 50 3.70 12.39 -9.97
N LEU A 51 3.72 13.57 -9.34
CA LEU A 51 3.41 14.84 -10.02
C LEU A 51 4.55 15.31 -10.93
N LYS A 52 5.80 15.07 -10.50
CA LYS A 52 7.00 15.44 -11.26
C LYS A 52 7.19 14.54 -12.48
N GLU A 53 7.09 13.22 -12.30
CA GLU A 53 7.41 12.23 -13.33
C GLU A 53 6.14 11.51 -13.82
N LYS A 54 5.57 11.97 -14.94
CA LYS A 54 4.29 11.46 -15.46
C LYS A 54 4.28 9.97 -15.84
N GLN A 55 5.46 9.35 -16.01
CA GLN A 55 5.62 7.93 -16.34
C GLN A 55 5.91 7.08 -15.09
N LEU A 56 5.96 7.67 -13.91
CA LEU A 56 6.24 6.95 -12.67
C LEU A 56 5.01 6.14 -12.25
N ALA A 57 5.12 4.81 -12.31
CA ALA A 57 4.04 3.91 -11.92
C ALA A 57 4.10 3.45 -10.46
N MET A 58 5.28 3.46 -9.83
CA MET A 58 5.48 2.93 -8.48
C MET A 58 6.59 3.67 -7.74
N MET A 59 6.36 3.92 -6.45
CA MET A 59 7.34 4.48 -5.53
C MET A 59 7.52 3.51 -4.36
N GLN A 60 8.72 2.96 -4.20
CA GLN A 60 9.04 2.04 -3.11
C GLN A 60 9.83 2.78 -2.03
N THR A 61 9.36 2.71 -0.78
CA THR A 61 10.12 3.21 0.37
C THR A 61 10.89 2.07 1.05
N PRO A 62 11.99 2.36 1.77
CA PRO A 62 12.65 1.38 2.62
C PRO A 62 11.67 0.75 3.62
N ARG A 63 11.80 -0.56 3.86
CA ARG A 63 11.09 -1.25 4.94
C ARG A 63 11.94 -1.16 6.21
N ILE A 64 11.38 -0.58 7.26
CA ILE A 64 12.01 -0.49 8.58
C ILE A 64 11.27 -1.46 9.49
N ILE A 65 12.02 -2.33 10.17
CA ILE A 65 11.48 -3.31 11.12
C ILE A 65 11.86 -2.83 12.53
N SER A 66 10.88 -2.71 13.42
CA SER A 66 11.09 -2.17 14.78
C SER A 66 11.72 -3.19 15.74
N SER A 67 11.61 -4.47 15.45
CA SER A 67 12.16 -5.56 16.27
C SER A 67 13.29 -6.28 15.53
N PRO A 68 14.34 -6.73 16.24
CA PRO A 68 15.34 -7.59 15.64
C PRO A 68 14.72 -8.91 15.17
N GLY A 69 15.23 -9.44 14.06
CA GLY A 69 14.87 -10.79 13.61
C GLY A 69 15.36 -11.85 14.61
N PRO A 70 14.84 -13.09 14.53
CA PRO A 70 15.39 -14.21 15.28
C PRO A 70 16.88 -14.41 14.92
N VAL A 71 17.68 -14.74 15.93
CA VAL A 71 19.08 -15.15 15.79
C VAL A 71 19.20 -16.63 15.44
#